data_AF-A0A0S8IZU5-F1
#
_entry.id   AF-A0A0S8IZU5-F1
#
_cell.length_a   1.000
_cell.length_b   1.000
_cell.length_c   1.000
_cell.angle_alpha   90.00
_cell.angle_beta   90.00
_cell.angle_gamma   90.00
#
_symmetry.space_group_name_H-M   'P 1'
#
loop_
_entity.id
_entity.type
_entity.pdbx_description
1 polymer ?
#
loop_
_entity_poly.entity_id
_entity_poly.type
_entity_poly.pdbx_seq_one_letter_code
_entity_poly.pdbx_strand_id
1 'polypeptide(L)'
;MKRKEVKVKVKILRREGKTMGVKARFQIIAILWCKEIPMKEGVFNMCSARRVVSMAIVMILAGLFMIQLSFAATQVFRPEDNSVYVDQRDPNENKVYQTGILTSSALDENARIVIHFDLDGWTPNLASISEAKLHLYHYRGGNYTGSRTLNVYPLTSSFGESTATWNFPWTNPGGDYDASVSASTDVPEEWENWVEWDVTDLLKNRWSNVKSCGFLIKDAVEDTPGDGPYVRFHSHRKDSLAYLEVTTAAQDVATLSEWGLVILVFLMALSTWMILRRKKSTTPKL
;
A
#
# COMPACT_ATOMS: atom_id res chain seq x y z
N MET A 1 -26.88 -38.55 -9.91
CA MET A 1 -25.74 -38.02 -10.68
C MET A 1 -24.74 -37.42 -9.68
N LYS A 2 -23.61 -38.08 -9.39
CA LYS A 2 -22.66 -37.61 -8.36
C LYS A 2 -21.68 -36.60 -8.98
N ARG A 3 -21.70 -35.33 -8.54
CA ARG A 3 -20.67 -34.33 -8.89
C ARG A 3 -19.37 -34.70 -8.20
N LYS A 4 -18.28 -34.83 -8.96
CA LYS A 4 -16.91 -34.88 -8.42
C LYS A 4 -16.37 -33.45 -8.36
N GLU A 5 -16.09 -32.97 -7.16
CA GLU A 5 -15.29 -31.77 -6.95
C GLU A 5 -13.81 -32.07 -7.25
N VAL A 6 -13.16 -31.16 -7.97
CA VAL A 6 -11.71 -31.18 -8.17
C VAL A 6 -11.12 -30.07 -7.30
N LYS A 7 -10.41 -30.45 -6.23
CA LYS A 7 -9.64 -29.52 -5.40
C LYS A 7 -8.25 -29.33 -6.00
N VAL A 8 -7.91 -28.08 -6.33
CA VAL A 8 -6.55 -27.70 -6.74
C VAL A 8 -5.80 -27.22 -5.50
N LYS A 9 -4.71 -27.91 -5.13
CA LYS A 9 -3.78 -27.46 -4.08
C LYS A 9 -2.63 -26.70 -4.74
N VAL A 10 -2.49 -25.43 -4.43
CA VAL A 10 -1.32 -24.61 -4.82
C VAL A 10 -0.28 -24.70 -3.70
N LYS A 11 0.93 -25.17 -4.02
CA LYS A 11 2.05 -25.25 -3.08
C LYS A 11 3.07 -24.17 -3.45
N ILE A 12 3.16 -23.13 -2.63
CA ILE A 12 4.16 -22.06 -2.80
C ILE A 12 5.45 -22.52 -2.13
N LEU A 13 6.52 -22.70 -2.91
CA LEU A 13 7.86 -22.98 -2.39
C LEU A 13 8.62 -21.67 -2.24
N ARG A 14 8.91 -21.28 -0.98
CA ARG A 14 9.77 -20.16 -0.64
C ARG A 14 11.23 -20.63 -0.75
N ARG A 15 12.03 -19.96 -1.59
CA ARG A 15 13.49 -20.14 -1.63
C ARG A 15 14.14 -18.80 -1.34
N GLU A 16 14.94 -18.76 -0.28
CA GLU A 16 15.63 -17.58 0.20
C GLU A 16 16.71 -17.10 -0.80
N GLY A 17 16.85 -15.77 -0.88
CA GLY A 17 18.09 -15.10 -1.27
C GLY A 17 18.50 -15.19 -2.74
N LYS A 18 17.90 -14.35 -3.59
CA LYS A 18 18.58 -13.51 -4.61
C LYS A 18 17.57 -12.94 -5.61
N THR A 19 17.66 -11.63 -5.82
CA THR A 19 16.99 -10.85 -6.86
C THR A 19 17.15 -11.50 -8.25
N MET A 20 16.06 -11.94 -8.83
CA MET A 20 15.93 -12.16 -10.28
C MET A 20 14.54 -11.74 -10.74
N GLY A 21 14.50 -11.00 -11.85
CA GLY A 21 13.27 -10.57 -12.51
C GLY A 21 12.28 -11.71 -12.67
N VAL A 22 11.02 -11.40 -12.35
CA VAL A 22 9.91 -12.35 -12.35
C VAL A 22 9.61 -12.81 -13.78
N LYS A 23 10.26 -13.89 -14.22
CA LYS A 23 9.78 -14.69 -15.36
C LYS A 23 8.80 -15.73 -14.82
N ALA A 24 7.55 -15.31 -14.61
CA ALA A 24 6.45 -16.23 -14.38
C ALA A 24 6.18 -17.03 -15.66
N ARG A 25 6.68 -18.26 -15.75
CA ARG A 25 6.30 -19.22 -16.79
C ARG A 25 4.94 -19.83 -16.44
N PHE A 26 3.86 -19.25 -16.94
CA PHE A 26 2.55 -19.90 -16.95
C PHE A 26 2.52 -20.97 -18.04
N GLN A 27 2.65 -22.24 -17.66
CA GLN A 27 2.29 -23.36 -18.53
C GLN A 27 0.79 -23.64 -18.38
N ILE A 28 -0.03 -23.09 -19.28
CA ILE A 28 -1.44 -23.50 -19.42
C ILE A 28 -1.47 -24.74 -20.31
N ILE A 29 -1.63 -25.92 -19.69
CA ILE A 29 -1.91 -27.15 -20.41
C ILE A 29 -3.43 -27.19 -20.67
N ALA A 30 -3.83 -26.72 -21.85
CA ALA A 30 -5.20 -26.86 -22.34
C ALA A 30 -5.44 -28.31 -22.81
N ILE A 31 -5.84 -29.19 -21.89
CA ILE A 31 -6.31 -30.54 -22.23
C ILE A 31 -7.76 -30.41 -22.71
N LEU A 32 -7.94 -30.17 -24.00
CA LEU A 32 -9.22 -30.31 -24.69
C LEU A 32 -9.48 -31.80 -24.92
N TRP A 33 -10.11 -32.45 -23.94
CA TRP A 33 -10.70 -33.78 -24.13
C TRP A 33 -12.01 -33.63 -24.92
N CYS A 34 -11.92 -33.72 -26.24
CA CYS A 34 -13.08 -33.94 -27.08
C CYS A 34 -13.32 -35.45 -27.16
N LYS A 35 -14.03 -36.02 -26.18
CA LYS A 35 -14.53 -37.40 -26.25
C LYS A 35 -15.64 -37.42 -27.30
N GLU A 36 -15.40 -38.12 -28.41
CA GLU A 36 -16.36 -38.29 -29.50
C GLU A 36 -17.65 -38.96 -28.99
N ILE A 37 -18.76 -38.23 -29.06
CA ILE A 37 -20.11 -38.79 -28.92
C ILE A 37 -20.58 -39.10 -30.35
N PRO A 38 -20.91 -40.36 -30.67
CA PRO A 38 -21.52 -40.69 -31.95
C PRO A 38 -23.00 -40.26 -31.91
N MET A 39 -23.35 -39.21 -32.65
CA MET A 39 -24.75 -38.86 -32.89
C MET A 39 -25.19 -39.38 -34.25
N LYS A 40 -26.36 -40.03 -34.27
CA LYS A 40 -27.00 -40.61 -35.45
C LYS A 40 -27.39 -39.53 -36.46
N GLU A 41 -27.26 -39.90 -37.72
CA GLU A 41 -27.40 -39.07 -38.91
C GLU A 41 -28.81 -38.51 -39.07
N GLY A 42 -28.90 -37.18 -38.96
CA GLY A 42 -30.03 -36.37 -39.39
C GLY A 42 -29.46 -35.09 -39.98
N VAL A 43 -29.60 -34.94 -41.29
CA VAL A 43 -28.90 -33.96 -42.14
C VAL A 43 -29.30 -32.53 -41.77
N PHE A 44 -28.50 -31.90 -40.93
CA PHE A 44 -28.33 -30.44 -40.91
C PHE A 44 -26.83 -30.16 -40.96
N ASN A 45 -26.44 -29.11 -41.69
CA ASN A 45 -25.06 -28.69 -41.98
C ASN A 45 -24.21 -28.45 -40.70
N MET A 46 -23.82 -29.52 -40.01
CA MET A 46 -23.14 -29.52 -38.70
C MET A 46 -21.71 -28.99 -38.76
N CYS A 47 -21.16 -28.80 -39.97
CA CYS A 47 -19.81 -28.26 -40.15
C CYS A 47 -19.75 -26.74 -39.86
N SER A 48 -20.86 -25.99 -40.00
CA SER A 48 -20.88 -24.55 -39.72
C SER A 48 -21.12 -24.24 -38.23
N ALA A 49 -22.04 -24.96 -37.58
CA ALA A 49 -22.41 -24.72 -36.17
C ALA A 49 -21.22 -24.92 -35.20
N ARG A 50 -20.40 -25.95 -35.41
CA ARG A 50 -19.17 -26.17 -34.61
C ARG A 50 -18.13 -25.06 -34.77
N ARG A 51 -18.07 -24.39 -35.94
CA ARG A 51 -17.15 -23.27 -36.18
C ARG A 51 -17.62 -22.01 -35.47
N VAL A 52 -18.92 -21.75 -35.47
CA VAL A 52 -19.52 -20.58 -34.80
C VAL A 52 -19.32 -20.68 -33.28
N VAL A 53 -19.57 -21.84 -32.67
CA VAL A 53 -19.38 -22.03 -31.22
C VAL A 53 -17.90 -21.90 -30.81
N SER A 54 -16.97 -22.42 -31.61
CA SER A 54 -15.54 -22.31 -31.29
C SER A 54 -15.01 -20.88 -31.44
N MET A 55 -15.48 -20.11 -32.43
CA MET A 55 -15.14 -18.69 -32.54
C MET A 55 -15.75 -17.87 -31.40
N ALA A 56 -16.99 -18.16 -31.01
CA ALA A 56 -17.64 -17.49 -29.88
C ALA A 56 -16.88 -17.73 -28.56
N ILE A 57 -16.42 -18.96 -28.30
CA ILE A 57 -15.61 -19.26 -27.11
C ILE A 57 -14.26 -18.54 -27.15
N VAL A 58 -13.59 -18.49 -28.31
CA VAL A 58 -12.32 -17.75 -28.45
C VAL A 58 -12.52 -16.24 -28.27
N MET A 59 -13.61 -15.67 -28.79
CA MET A 59 -13.94 -14.25 -28.60
C MET A 59 -14.34 -13.93 -27.15
N ILE A 60 -15.08 -14.82 -26.48
CA ILE A 60 -15.43 -14.66 -25.05
C ILE A 60 -14.17 -14.79 -24.19
N LEU A 61 -13.28 -15.74 -24.47
CA LEU A 61 -12.01 -15.89 -23.75
C LEU A 61 -11.05 -14.72 -24.03
N ALA A 62 -11.00 -14.19 -25.26
CA ALA A 62 -10.22 -13.00 -25.59
C ALA A 62 -10.80 -11.74 -24.92
N GLY A 63 -12.12 -11.61 -24.84
CA GLY A 63 -12.79 -10.52 -24.11
C GLY A 63 -12.57 -10.61 -22.59
N LEU A 64 -12.61 -11.81 -22.02
CA LEU A 64 -12.27 -12.06 -20.60
C LEU A 64 -10.78 -11.81 -20.31
N PHE A 65 -9.90 -11.95 -21.29
CA PHE A 65 -8.45 -11.68 -21.15
C PHE A 65 -8.11 -10.19 -21.21
N MET A 66 -9.04 -9.34 -21.66
CA MET A 66 -8.88 -7.87 -21.71
C MET A 66 -9.41 -7.16 -20.45
N ILE A 67 -9.90 -7.91 -19.46
CA ILE A 67 -10.27 -7.32 -18.15
C ILE A 67 -8.96 -7.03 -17.41
N GLN A 68 -8.49 -5.80 -17.57
CA GLN A 68 -7.43 -5.20 -16.79
C GLN A 68 -7.91 -5.09 -15.34
N LEU A 69 -7.37 -5.91 -14.43
CA LEU A 69 -7.59 -5.72 -13.00
C LEU A 69 -6.58 -4.69 -12.49
N SER A 70 -7.07 -3.49 -12.21
CA SER A 70 -6.35 -2.42 -11.53
C SER A 70 -6.58 -2.57 -10.02
N PHE A 71 -5.52 -2.83 -9.25
CA PHE A 71 -5.60 -2.90 -7.79
C PHE A 71 -4.85 -1.72 -7.15
N ALA A 72 -5.49 -1.04 -6.21
CA ALA A 72 -4.78 -0.16 -5.29
C ALA A 72 -3.89 -1.00 -4.38
N ALA A 73 -2.70 -0.49 -4.05
CA ALA A 73 -1.79 -1.15 -3.13
C ALA A 73 -1.63 -0.30 -1.88
N THR A 74 -1.88 -0.91 -0.71
CA THR A 74 -1.73 -0.30 0.60
C THR A 74 -0.50 -0.90 1.29
N GLN A 75 0.39 -0.02 1.74
CA GLN A 75 1.60 -0.36 2.49
C GLN A 75 1.50 0.21 3.89
N VAL A 76 1.94 -0.55 4.89
CA VAL A 76 1.95 -0.11 6.30
C VAL A 76 3.39 -0.12 6.80
N PHE A 77 3.84 1.03 7.29
CA PHE A 77 5.17 1.22 7.86
C PHE A 77 5.07 1.38 9.37
N ARG A 78 6.08 0.86 10.09
CA ARG A 78 6.22 0.99 11.55
C ARG A 78 7.46 1.82 11.85
N PRO A 79 7.51 2.53 13.00
CA PRO A 79 8.61 3.44 13.29
C PRO A 79 9.91 2.75 13.69
N GLU A 80 9.92 1.43 13.91
CA GLU A 80 11.08 0.60 14.31
C GLU A 80 12.02 1.32 15.29
N ASP A 81 11.52 1.65 16.48
CA ASP A 81 12.26 2.33 17.57
C ASP A 81 12.81 3.72 17.18
N ASN A 82 12.01 4.50 16.46
CA ASN A 82 12.30 5.91 16.19
C ASN A 82 11.15 6.82 16.60
N SER A 83 10.69 6.73 17.85
CA SER A 83 9.68 7.65 18.40
C SER A 83 10.02 8.09 19.80
N VAL A 84 10.12 9.40 20.01
CA VAL A 84 10.38 9.98 21.32
C VAL A 84 9.65 11.32 21.42
N TYR A 85 9.39 11.79 22.63
CA TYR A 85 8.96 13.17 22.82
C TYR A 85 10.09 13.99 23.42
N VAL A 86 10.14 15.26 23.03
CA VAL A 86 11.07 16.25 23.55
C VAL A 86 10.29 17.22 24.43
N ASP A 87 10.88 17.58 25.57
CA ASP A 87 10.17 18.26 26.65
C ASP A 87 10.93 19.52 27.05
N GLN A 88 10.29 20.68 26.90
CA GLN A 88 10.87 21.99 27.22
C GLN A 88 11.18 22.14 28.71
N ARG A 89 10.41 21.46 29.58
CA ARG A 89 10.60 21.51 31.04
C ARG A 89 11.92 20.87 31.46
N ASP A 90 12.30 19.79 30.79
CA ASP A 90 13.55 19.06 31.02
C ASP A 90 14.37 19.05 29.71
N PRO A 91 14.91 20.21 29.28
CA PRO A 91 15.26 20.41 27.88
C PRO A 91 16.49 19.64 27.39
N ASN A 92 17.23 19.03 28.32
CA ASN A 92 18.41 18.21 28.04
C ASN A 92 18.20 16.74 28.43
N GLU A 93 17.00 16.35 28.83
CA GLU A 93 16.67 14.96 29.16
C GLU A 93 16.03 14.26 27.95
N ASN A 94 16.54 13.07 27.62
CA ASN A 94 15.92 12.21 26.63
C ASN A 94 14.80 11.39 27.28
N LYS A 95 13.66 11.27 26.59
CA LYS A 95 12.45 10.66 27.16
C LYS A 95 12.13 9.26 26.58
N VAL A 96 13.07 8.58 25.93
CA VAL A 96 12.84 7.29 25.25
C VAL A 96 12.29 6.18 26.16
N TYR A 97 12.69 6.18 27.43
CA TYR A 97 12.30 5.16 28.42
C TYR A 97 10.95 5.44 29.11
N GLN A 98 10.26 6.50 28.70
CA GLN A 98 8.94 6.81 29.23
C GLN A 98 7.89 5.85 28.67
N THR A 99 6.78 5.69 29.40
CA THR A 99 5.71 4.72 29.08
C THR A 99 4.90 5.03 27.82
N GLY A 100 5.27 6.08 27.08
CA GLY A 100 4.62 6.57 25.88
C GLY A 100 5.29 7.84 25.36
N ILE A 101 4.83 8.31 24.22
CA ILE A 101 5.14 9.64 23.67
C ILE A 101 3.99 10.59 23.93
N LEU A 102 4.24 11.89 24.07
CA LEU A 102 3.20 12.84 24.45
C LEU A 102 3.37 14.19 23.78
N THR A 103 2.25 14.90 23.65
CA THR A 103 2.22 16.36 23.42
C THR A 103 1.65 17.06 24.64
N SER A 104 2.22 18.20 25.02
CA SER A 104 1.67 19.08 26.05
C SER A 104 1.93 20.54 25.71
N SER A 105 1.06 21.42 26.19
CA SER A 105 1.17 22.86 25.99
C SER A 105 0.95 23.56 27.32
N ALA A 106 1.99 24.21 27.82
CA ALA A 106 2.00 25.05 29.02
C ALA A 106 3.04 26.15 28.81
N LEU A 107 2.91 27.27 29.52
CA LEU A 107 3.87 28.37 29.47
C LEU A 107 5.29 27.87 29.72
N ASP A 108 6.15 27.95 28.70
CA ASP A 108 7.55 27.50 28.75
C ASP A 108 7.74 26.00 29.11
N GLU A 109 6.69 25.18 28.99
CA GLU A 109 6.69 23.75 29.33
C GLU A 109 6.02 22.90 28.22
N ASN A 110 6.28 23.24 26.95
CA ASN A 110 5.75 22.48 25.82
C ASN A 110 6.46 21.13 25.67
N ALA A 111 5.72 20.13 25.22
CA ALA A 111 6.27 18.86 24.79
C ALA A 111 5.77 18.48 23.40
N ARG A 112 6.67 17.94 22.58
CA ARG A 112 6.44 17.61 21.17
C ARG A 112 6.89 16.20 20.89
N ILE A 113 6.18 15.51 20.01
CA ILE A 113 6.57 14.18 19.55
C ILE A 113 7.44 14.33 18.30
N VAL A 114 8.51 13.54 18.21
CA VAL A 114 9.25 13.30 16.97
C VAL A 114 9.20 11.81 16.65
N ILE A 115 8.83 11.48 15.42
CA ILE A 115 8.64 10.10 14.98
C ILE A 115 9.15 9.91 13.56
N HIS A 116 9.91 8.85 13.32
CA HIS A 116 10.44 8.49 12.02
C HIS A 116 10.00 7.08 11.63
N PHE A 117 9.79 6.85 10.34
CA PHE A 117 9.38 5.55 9.78
C PHE A 117 10.47 5.10 8.81
N ASP A 118 10.87 3.84 8.89
CA ASP A 118 11.78 3.28 7.90
C ASP A 118 11.04 3.11 6.56
N LEU A 119 11.32 4.04 5.64
CA LEU A 119 10.84 4.02 4.27
C LEU A 119 11.95 3.60 3.29
N ASP A 120 13.09 3.10 3.79
CA ASP A 120 14.18 2.65 2.93
C ASP A 120 13.80 1.42 2.11
N GLY A 121 14.32 1.39 0.88
CA GLY A 121 13.94 0.39 -0.12
C GLY A 121 12.55 0.58 -0.71
N TRP A 122 11.73 1.50 -0.20
CA TRP A 122 10.46 1.89 -0.83
C TRP A 122 10.62 3.24 -1.54
N THR A 123 10.25 3.28 -2.82
CA THR A 123 10.31 4.51 -3.64
C THR A 123 9.11 4.52 -4.57
N PRO A 124 7.95 5.02 -4.09
CA PRO A 124 6.74 5.06 -4.88
C PRO A 124 6.84 6.13 -5.97
N ASN A 125 6.00 6.01 -7.00
CA ASN A 125 5.66 7.17 -7.81
C ASN A 125 4.78 8.10 -6.95
N LEU A 126 5.30 9.25 -6.52
CA LEU A 126 4.59 10.18 -5.63
C LEU A 126 3.23 10.64 -6.20
N ALA A 127 3.11 10.76 -7.52
CA ALA A 127 1.85 11.10 -8.17
C ALA A 127 0.78 10.01 -8.04
N SER A 128 1.21 8.77 -7.80
CA SER A 128 0.29 7.63 -7.59
C SER A 128 -0.16 7.48 -6.14
N ILE A 129 0.43 8.20 -5.17
CA ILE A 129 -0.06 8.15 -3.79
C ILE A 129 -1.46 8.78 -3.77
N SER A 130 -2.48 7.99 -3.47
CA SER A 130 -3.86 8.50 -3.36
C SER A 130 -4.17 8.96 -1.94
N GLU A 131 -3.59 8.30 -0.95
CA GLU A 131 -3.85 8.56 0.46
C GLU A 131 -2.64 8.15 1.30
N ALA A 132 -2.30 8.93 2.32
CA ALA A 132 -1.35 8.55 3.36
C ALA A 132 -1.86 9.01 4.72
N LYS A 133 -1.92 8.09 5.68
CA LYS A 133 -2.48 8.31 7.01
C LYS A 133 -1.50 7.94 8.09
N LEU A 134 -1.25 8.87 9.00
CA LEU A 134 -0.48 8.62 10.22
C LEU A 134 -1.45 8.25 11.34
N HIS A 135 -1.18 7.14 12.02
CA HIS A 135 -2.03 6.63 13.09
C HIS A 135 -1.24 6.51 14.39
N LEU A 136 -1.72 7.15 15.45
CA LEU A 136 -1.21 6.99 16.82
C LEU A 136 -2.36 6.61 17.74
N TYR A 137 -2.11 5.73 18.72
CA TYR A 137 -3.14 5.28 19.65
C TYR A 137 -3.14 6.14 20.92
N HIS A 138 -4.15 6.99 21.07
CA HIS A 138 -4.35 7.86 22.24
C HIS A 138 -4.79 7.00 23.43
N TYR A 139 -3.89 6.81 24.41
CA TYR A 139 -4.13 5.92 25.54
C TYR A 139 -4.16 6.64 26.89
N ARG A 140 -4.01 7.98 26.91
CA ARG A 140 -4.18 8.85 28.10
C ARG A 140 -4.14 10.33 27.73
N GLY A 141 -5.00 11.13 28.34
CA GLY A 141 -4.95 12.59 28.27
C GLY A 141 -5.41 13.23 29.58
N GLY A 142 -5.31 14.55 29.69
CA GLY A 142 -5.87 15.29 30.82
C GLY A 142 -5.64 16.79 30.73
N ASN A 143 -6.33 17.53 31.61
CA ASN A 143 -6.29 18.99 31.76
C ASN A 143 -6.82 19.79 30.54
N TYR A 144 -7.75 19.20 29.77
CA TYR A 144 -8.53 19.89 28.73
C TYR A 144 -9.94 19.32 28.67
N THR A 145 -10.89 20.10 28.15
CA THR A 145 -12.28 19.67 27.93
C THR A 145 -12.61 19.70 26.45
N GLY A 146 -13.27 18.66 25.94
CA GLY A 146 -13.67 18.57 24.53
C GLY A 146 -12.59 17.97 23.65
N SER A 147 -11.80 18.79 22.96
CA SER A 147 -10.73 18.31 22.07
C SER A 147 -9.52 19.24 22.02
N ARG A 148 -8.38 18.71 21.55
CA ARG A 148 -7.15 19.46 21.26
C ARG A 148 -6.75 19.25 19.82
N THR A 149 -6.43 20.33 19.13
CA THR A 149 -5.92 20.26 17.76
C THR A 149 -4.42 20.00 17.78
N LEU A 150 -4.00 18.86 17.23
CA LEU A 150 -2.59 18.50 17.07
C LEU A 150 -2.19 18.58 15.60
N ASN A 151 -1.07 19.24 15.34
CA ASN A 151 -0.50 19.42 14.01
C ASN A 151 0.69 18.49 13.81
N VAL A 152 0.80 17.94 12.60
CA VAL A 152 1.93 17.16 12.11
C VAL A 152 2.69 17.99 11.08
N TYR A 153 4.01 18.04 11.22
CA TYR A 153 4.94 18.73 10.32
C TYR A 153 6.03 17.76 9.86
N PRO A 154 6.64 17.97 8.67
CA PRO A 154 7.78 17.18 8.25
C PRO A 154 9.04 17.75 8.93
N LEU A 155 9.84 16.88 9.55
CA LEU A 155 11.12 17.27 10.12
C LEU A 155 12.10 17.64 9.00
N THR A 156 13.01 18.57 9.30
CA THR A 156 14.07 19.01 8.37
C THR A 156 15.46 18.59 8.83
N SER A 157 15.57 18.09 10.06
CA SER A 157 16.77 17.51 10.65
C SER A 157 16.45 16.10 11.16
N SER A 158 17.34 15.14 10.91
CA SER A 158 17.23 13.78 11.46
C SER A 158 17.54 13.76 12.95
N PHE A 159 17.04 12.75 13.67
CA PHE A 159 17.33 12.55 15.09
C PHE A 159 17.60 11.08 15.41
N GLY A 160 18.31 10.85 16.51
CA GLY A 160 18.44 9.51 17.10
C GLY A 160 17.54 9.38 18.32
N GLU A 161 16.69 8.36 18.37
CA GLU A 161 15.69 8.16 19.42
C GLU A 161 16.25 8.26 20.85
N SER A 162 17.43 7.65 21.09
CA SER A 162 18.11 7.63 22.40
C SER A 162 18.89 8.91 22.73
N THR A 163 18.93 9.88 21.81
CA THR A 163 19.73 11.12 21.95
C THR A 163 18.91 12.39 21.81
N ALA A 164 17.72 12.34 21.20
CA ALA A 164 16.90 13.51 20.99
C ALA A 164 16.41 14.10 22.32
N THR A 165 16.56 15.40 22.49
CA THR A 165 16.09 16.19 23.64
C THR A 165 15.43 17.45 23.11
N TRP A 166 14.94 18.33 23.98
CA TRP A 166 14.44 19.63 23.50
C TRP A 166 15.53 20.45 22.82
N ASN A 167 16.78 20.41 23.30
CA ASN A 167 17.87 21.23 22.74
C ASN A 167 18.72 20.54 21.66
N PHE A 168 18.55 19.24 21.40
CA PHE A 168 19.42 18.47 20.49
C PHE A 168 18.62 17.43 19.69
N PRO A 169 18.94 17.17 18.40
CA PRO A 169 20.05 17.71 17.58
C PRO A 169 19.72 18.98 16.78
N TRP A 170 18.69 19.70 17.18
CA TRP A 170 18.07 20.76 16.39
C TRP A 170 18.89 22.05 16.38
N THR A 171 18.67 22.88 15.36
CA THR A 171 19.14 24.27 15.34
C THR A 171 18.29 25.13 16.26
N ASN A 172 16.98 24.91 16.28
CA ASN A 172 16.04 25.57 17.18
C ASN A 172 15.48 24.58 18.22
N PRO A 173 15.40 24.95 19.51
CA PRO A 173 14.85 24.07 20.52
C PRO A 173 13.44 23.57 20.19
N GLY A 174 13.21 22.28 20.44
CA GLY A 174 11.97 21.57 20.22
C GLY A 174 11.77 21.05 18.78
N GLY A 175 12.80 21.04 17.93
CA GLY A 175 12.75 20.42 16.60
C GLY A 175 12.89 21.39 15.44
N ASP A 176 13.65 21.01 14.41
CA ASP A 176 13.69 21.70 13.12
C ASP A 176 12.64 21.10 12.17
N TYR A 177 11.63 21.86 11.77
CA TYR A 177 10.54 21.40 10.90
C TYR A 177 10.11 22.48 9.90
N ASP A 178 9.44 22.06 8.83
CA ASP A 178 8.86 22.98 7.86
C ASP A 178 7.41 23.33 8.23
N ALA A 179 7.21 24.54 8.74
CA ALA A 179 5.89 25.04 9.13
C ALA A 179 4.96 25.37 7.94
N SER A 180 5.46 25.38 6.70
CA SER A 180 4.65 25.71 5.51
C SER A 180 3.73 24.59 5.03
N VAL A 181 3.94 23.36 5.52
CA VAL A 181 3.13 22.20 5.19
C VAL A 181 2.79 21.45 6.48
N SER A 182 1.51 21.19 6.73
CA SER A 182 1.07 20.45 7.91
C SER A 182 -0.21 19.67 7.66
N ALA A 183 -0.40 18.62 8.45
CA ALA A 183 -1.69 17.97 8.65
C ALA A 183 -2.19 18.29 10.06
N SER A 184 -3.51 18.31 10.26
CA SER A 184 -4.12 18.65 11.54
C SER A 184 -5.25 17.67 11.85
N THR A 185 -5.43 17.35 13.12
CA THR A 185 -6.56 16.56 13.60
C THR A 185 -6.96 17.01 15.01
N ASP A 186 -8.22 16.83 15.34
CA ASP A 186 -8.72 17.07 16.69
C ASP A 186 -8.66 15.76 17.49
N VAL A 187 -7.95 15.81 18.61
CA VAL A 187 -7.84 14.70 19.55
C VAL A 187 -8.86 14.90 20.66
N PRO A 188 -9.84 14.00 20.81
CA PRO A 188 -10.85 14.13 21.85
C PRO A 188 -10.26 13.98 23.26
N GLU A 189 -11.01 14.43 24.25
CA GLU A 189 -10.75 14.15 25.68
C GLU A 189 -10.90 12.66 25.97
N GLU A 190 -11.79 11.97 25.26
CA GLU A 190 -11.86 10.51 25.33
C GLU A 190 -10.58 9.86 24.81
N TRP A 191 -10.17 8.82 25.52
CA TRP A 191 -8.95 8.06 25.33
C TRP A 191 -9.29 6.62 24.95
N GLU A 192 -8.27 5.80 24.69
CA GLU A 192 -8.39 4.42 24.17
C GLU A 192 -8.87 4.32 22.70
N ASN A 193 -8.48 5.30 21.87
CA ASN A 193 -8.85 5.36 20.46
C ASN A 193 -7.65 5.66 19.54
N TRP A 194 -7.80 5.29 18.26
CA TRP A 194 -6.85 5.69 17.23
C TRP A 194 -7.13 7.12 16.78
N VAL A 195 -6.07 7.92 16.77
CA VAL A 195 -6.05 9.26 16.18
C VAL A 195 -5.37 9.17 14.83
N GLU A 196 -5.97 9.82 13.84
CA GLU A 196 -5.55 9.78 12.44
C GLU A 196 -5.27 11.20 11.93
N TRP A 197 -4.16 11.33 11.18
CA TRP A 197 -3.85 12.50 10.38
C TRP A 197 -3.74 12.11 8.91
N ASP A 198 -4.42 12.82 8.03
CA ASP A 198 -4.17 12.75 6.59
C ASP A 198 -2.88 13.51 6.26
N VAL A 199 -1.81 12.75 6.02
CA VAL A 199 -0.47 13.26 5.71
C VAL A 199 -0.14 13.11 4.21
N THR A 200 -1.16 12.95 3.35
CA THR A 200 -0.97 12.76 1.90
C THR A 200 -0.15 13.87 1.27
N ASP A 201 -0.53 15.12 1.53
CA ASP A 201 0.16 16.29 0.96
C ASP A 201 1.55 16.49 1.58
N LEU A 202 1.71 16.20 2.88
CA LEU A 202 3.01 16.18 3.55
C LEU A 202 3.98 15.22 2.86
N LEU A 203 3.53 13.98 2.65
CA LEU A 203 4.35 12.93 2.05
C LEU A 203 4.72 13.26 0.60
N LYS A 204 3.79 13.82 -0.18
CA LYS A 204 4.05 14.24 -1.57
C LYS A 204 4.99 15.45 -1.66
N ASN A 205 4.74 16.49 -0.88
CA ASN A 205 5.45 17.77 -0.98
C ASN A 205 6.82 17.74 -0.31
N ARG A 206 7.03 16.83 0.65
CA ARG A 206 8.25 16.74 1.48
C ARG A 206 8.77 15.31 1.60
N TRP A 207 8.65 14.52 0.54
CA TRP A 207 9.09 13.12 0.50
C TRP A 207 10.51 12.90 1.04
N SER A 208 11.49 13.68 0.58
CA SER A 208 12.90 13.54 1.01
C SER A 208 13.08 13.72 2.51
N ASN A 209 12.36 14.69 3.07
CA ASN A 209 12.39 15.06 4.49
C ASN A 209 11.68 14.00 5.32
N VAL A 210 10.45 13.63 4.95
CA VAL A 210 9.70 12.59 5.65
C VAL A 210 10.47 11.26 5.65
N LYS A 211 11.06 10.89 4.51
CA LYS A 211 11.86 9.67 4.39
C LYS A 211 13.11 9.65 5.27
N SER A 212 13.78 10.79 5.46
CA SER A 212 15.10 10.83 6.14
C SER A 212 15.02 11.33 7.59
N CYS A 213 13.99 12.09 7.93
CA CYS A 213 13.87 12.83 9.19
C CYS A 213 12.58 12.50 9.94
N GLY A 214 11.50 12.16 9.23
CA GLY A 214 10.22 11.82 9.83
C GLY A 214 9.31 13.03 10.06
N PHE A 215 8.52 12.95 11.13
CA PHE A 215 7.48 13.89 11.49
C PHE A 215 7.68 14.48 12.89
N LEU A 216 7.23 15.71 13.06
CA LEU A 216 7.05 16.36 14.35
C LEU A 216 5.55 16.54 14.61
N ILE A 217 5.08 16.20 15.81
CA ILE A 217 3.69 16.38 16.23
C ILE A 217 3.68 17.29 17.46
N LYS A 218 2.89 18.36 17.40
CA LYS A 218 2.76 19.34 18.48
C LYS A 218 1.34 19.90 18.54
N ASP A 219 1.01 20.56 19.64
CA ASP A 219 -0.22 21.33 19.70
C ASP A 219 -0.23 22.46 18.66
N ALA A 220 -1.42 22.71 18.11
CA ALA A 220 -1.65 23.84 17.22
C ALA A 220 -1.38 25.18 17.91
N VAL A 221 -1.67 25.25 19.22
CA VAL A 221 -1.35 26.40 20.08
C VAL A 221 -0.47 25.93 21.24
N GLU A 222 0.78 26.37 21.22
CA GLU A 222 1.75 26.16 22.30
C GLU A 222 1.73 27.34 23.28
N ASP A 223 2.37 27.16 24.43
CA ASP A 223 2.42 28.18 25.50
C ASP A 223 1.03 28.61 26.01
N THR A 224 0.07 27.68 26.00
CA THR A 224 -1.27 27.97 26.53
C THR A 224 -1.19 28.09 28.06
N PRO A 225 -1.59 29.22 28.66
CA PRO A 225 -1.62 29.36 30.13
C PRO A 225 -2.56 28.34 30.77
N GLY A 226 -2.13 27.70 31.87
CA GLY A 226 -2.97 26.77 32.64
C GLY A 226 -2.24 25.53 33.11
N ASP A 227 -3.00 24.47 33.40
CA ASP A 227 -2.53 23.24 34.04
C ASP A 227 -1.75 22.28 33.11
N GLY A 228 -1.34 22.74 31.93
CA GLY A 228 -0.60 21.93 30.96
C GLY A 228 -1.43 20.76 30.43
N PRO A 229 -2.44 21.01 29.57
CA PRO A 229 -3.12 19.95 28.84
C PRO A 229 -2.11 19.02 28.17
N TYR A 230 -2.35 17.71 28.24
CA TYR A 230 -1.48 16.72 27.63
C TYR A 230 -2.26 15.58 26.97
N VAL A 231 -1.68 15.01 25.92
CA VAL A 231 -2.15 13.81 25.21
C VAL A 231 -0.99 12.84 25.11
N ARG A 232 -1.20 11.56 25.46
CA ARG A 232 -0.21 10.49 25.41
C ARG A 232 -0.62 9.40 24.43
N PHE A 233 0.36 8.94 23.67
CA PHE A 233 0.24 7.86 22.70
C PHE A 233 1.19 6.71 23.03
N HIS A 234 0.79 5.49 22.65
CA HIS A 234 1.65 4.33 22.82
C HIS A 234 2.88 4.40 21.91
N SER A 235 4.06 4.12 22.49
CA SER A 235 5.34 4.05 21.77
C SER A 235 5.92 2.64 21.68
N HIS A 236 5.63 1.76 22.66
CA HIS A 236 6.31 0.45 22.79
C HIS A 236 5.36 -0.76 22.82
N ARG A 237 4.04 -0.54 22.76
CA ARG A 237 3.04 -1.61 22.91
C ARG A 237 2.65 -2.19 21.54
N LYS A 238 3.04 -3.45 21.27
CA LYS A 238 2.98 -4.09 19.93
C LYS A 238 1.61 -4.02 19.21
N ASP A 239 0.51 -4.08 19.94
CA ASP A 239 -0.88 -4.00 19.45
C ASP A 239 -1.36 -2.58 19.14
N SER A 240 -0.64 -1.56 19.61
CA SER A 240 -1.03 -0.15 19.52
C SER A 240 0.14 0.78 19.13
N LEU A 241 1.17 0.23 18.46
CA LEU A 241 2.28 1.02 17.94
C LEU A 241 1.78 1.94 16.84
N ALA A 242 2.34 3.16 16.80
CA ALA A 242 2.13 4.06 15.69
C ALA A 242 2.46 3.40 14.34
N TYR A 243 1.72 3.77 13.30
CA TYR A 243 1.98 3.29 11.95
C TYR A 243 1.62 4.35 10.92
N LEU A 244 2.32 4.29 9.78
CA LEU A 244 2.03 5.09 8.60
C LEU A 244 1.43 4.15 7.54
N GLU A 245 0.20 4.40 7.15
CA GLU A 245 -0.49 3.70 6.08
C GLU A 245 -0.40 4.54 4.80
N VAL A 246 0.04 3.95 3.69
CA VAL A 246 0.11 4.62 2.39
C VAL A 246 -0.57 3.79 1.34
N THR A 247 -1.62 4.36 0.75
CA THR A 247 -2.37 3.77 -0.36
C THR A 247 -1.98 4.45 -1.66
N THR A 248 -1.62 3.63 -2.64
CA THR A 248 -1.34 4.07 -4.01
C THR A 248 -2.49 3.70 -4.92
N ALA A 249 -2.85 4.64 -5.81
CA ALA A 249 -3.83 4.44 -6.85
C ALA A 249 -3.42 3.25 -7.72
N ALA A 250 -4.45 2.53 -8.18
CA ALA A 250 -4.22 1.39 -9.05
C ALA A 250 -3.48 1.84 -10.31
N GLN A 251 -2.31 1.28 -10.55
CA GLN A 251 -1.65 1.46 -11.85
C GLN A 251 -2.45 0.64 -12.86
N ASP A 252 -2.93 1.32 -13.92
CA ASP A 252 -3.34 0.62 -15.13
C ASP A 252 -2.16 -0.25 -15.56
N VAL A 253 -2.35 -1.57 -15.63
CA VAL A 253 -1.32 -2.47 -16.15
C VAL A 253 -1.23 -2.22 -17.65
N ALA A 254 -0.53 -1.16 -18.02
CA ALA A 254 -0.45 -0.67 -19.38
C ALA A 254 0.08 -1.79 -20.28
N THR A 255 -0.84 -2.28 -21.11
CA THR A 255 -0.66 -3.08 -22.32
C THR A 255 0.05 -4.42 -22.13
N LEU A 256 -0.61 -5.48 -22.59
CA LEU A 256 0.07 -6.71 -22.99
C LEU A 256 1.35 -6.32 -23.71
N SER A 257 2.50 -6.61 -23.08
CA SER A 257 3.84 -6.45 -23.64
C SER A 257 3.83 -6.87 -25.10
N GLU A 258 4.68 -6.33 -25.98
CA GLU A 258 4.71 -6.66 -27.42
C GLU A 258 4.51 -8.17 -27.72
N TRP A 259 4.98 -9.04 -26.82
CA TRP A 259 4.74 -10.48 -26.81
C TRP A 259 3.27 -10.93 -26.77
N GLY A 260 2.38 -10.25 -26.05
CA GLY A 260 0.95 -10.57 -26.02
C GLY A 260 0.27 -10.28 -27.37
N LEU A 261 0.65 -9.20 -28.05
CA LEU A 261 0.24 -8.96 -29.44
C LEU A 261 0.82 -10.02 -30.38
N VAL A 262 2.09 -10.39 -30.23
CA VAL A 262 2.72 -11.47 -31.01
C VAL A 262 2.00 -12.80 -30.81
N ILE A 263 1.64 -13.17 -29.57
CA ILE A 263 0.89 -14.40 -29.26
C ILE A 263 -0.49 -14.38 -29.91
N LEU A 264 -1.19 -13.24 -29.87
CA LEU A 264 -2.52 -13.09 -30.46
C LEU A 264 -2.46 -13.25 -31.99
N VAL A 265 -1.48 -12.60 -32.64
CA VAL A 265 -1.24 -12.72 -34.09
C VAL A 265 -0.86 -14.16 -34.46
N PHE A 266 -0.04 -14.83 -33.64
CA PHE A 266 0.38 -16.21 -33.88
C PHE A 266 -0.81 -17.19 -33.79
N LEU A 267 -1.69 -17.00 -32.82
CA LEU A 267 -2.91 -17.81 -32.68
C LEU A 267 -3.88 -17.58 -33.85
N MET A 268 -4.03 -16.33 -34.30
CA MET A 268 -4.83 -16.01 -35.49
C MET A 268 -4.23 -16.66 -36.76
N ALA A 269 -2.92 -16.60 -36.95
CA ALA A 269 -2.23 -17.24 -38.07
C ALA A 269 -2.37 -18.77 -38.04
N LEU A 270 -2.22 -19.39 -36.87
CA LEU A 270 -2.35 -20.84 -36.70
C LEU A 270 -3.79 -21.32 -37.00
N SER A 271 -4.80 -20.55 -36.56
CA SER A 271 -6.20 -20.85 -36.86
C SER A 271 -6.48 -20.80 -38.37
N THR A 272 -5.96 -19.78 -39.06
CA THR A 272 -6.09 -19.60 -40.51
C THR A 272 -5.39 -20.73 -41.27
N TRP A 273 -4.17 -21.10 -40.84
CA TRP A 273 -3.42 -22.21 -41.44
C TRP A 273 -4.14 -23.55 -41.27
N MET A 274 -4.70 -23.84 -40.10
CA MET A 274 -5.49 -25.06 -39.88
C MET A 274 -6.74 -25.11 -40.75
N ILE A 275 -7.41 -23.97 -41.00
CA ILE A 275 -8.55 -23.86 -41.91
C ILE A 275 -8.13 -24.17 -43.36
N LEU A 276 -7.00 -23.62 -43.81
CA LEU A 276 -6.50 -23.82 -45.18
C LEU A 276 -6.01 -25.25 -45.42
N ARG A 277 -5.34 -25.88 -44.45
CA ARG A 277 -4.83 -27.25 -44.58
C ARG A 277 -5.94 -28.29 -44.75
N ARG A 278 -7.11 -28.08 -44.13
CA ARG A 278 -8.27 -28.98 -44.29
C ARG A 278 -8.87 -28.98 -45.70
N LYS A 279 -8.79 -27.87 -46.45
CA LYS A 279 -9.32 -27.79 -47.82
C LYS A 279 -8.52 -28.59 -48.85
N LYS A 280 -7.25 -28.92 -48.59
CA LYS A 280 -6.41 -29.69 -49.53
C LYS A 280 -6.60 -31.22 -49.45
N SER A 281 -7.36 -31.73 -48.48
CA SER A 281 -7.49 -33.18 -48.26
C SER A 281 -8.65 -33.84 -49.02
N THR A 282 -9.45 -33.08 -49.79
CA THR A 282 -10.65 -33.58 -50.47
C THR A 282 -10.54 -33.51 -51.98
N THR A 283 -9.38 -33.78 -52.56
CA THR A 283 -9.31 -34.14 -53.98
C THR A 283 -9.65 -35.62 -54.13
N PRO A 284 -10.76 -35.98 -54.80
CA PRO A 284 -11.11 -37.37 -55.04
C PRO A 284 -9.99 -38.02 -55.88
N LYS A 285 -9.55 -39.21 -55.46
CA LYS A 285 -8.69 -40.04 -56.30
C LYS A 285 -9.55 -40.57 -57.44
N LEU A 286 -9.25 -40.11 -58.66
CA LEU A 286 -9.71 -40.68 -59.92
C LEU A 286 -9.15 -42.10 -60.09
#